data_AF-A0A934DCR3-F1
#
_entry.id   AF-A0A934DCR3-F1
#
_cell.length_a   1.000
_cell.length_b   1.000
_cell.length_c   1.000
_cell.angle_alpha   90.00
_cell.angle_beta   90.00
_cell.angle_gamma   90.00
#
_symmetry.space_group_name_H-M   'P 1'
#
loop_
_entity.id
_entity.type
_entity.pdbx_description
1 polymer ?
#
loop_
_entity_poly.entity_id
_entity_poly.type
_entity_poly.pdbx_seq_one_letter_code
_entity_poly.pdbx_strand_id
1 'polypeptide(L)'
;MLERETELIKQIIIESTIGGREAIRVNEVIAADIPRGVKSFILSQVAKLLEDDLRQSARLTQITKGISSTVTAERSLLRSLATEYVLERSEYLKLVEDTVHFLENYLCRPQWTLTQFLFEQQQEISLHEIVQKFELVVDYAYYTALVERYMRRKAWSSIRLEQFQKLVAR
;
A
#
# COMPACT_ATOMS: atom_id res chain seq x y z
N MET A 1 -7.31 -24.85 -5.86
CA MET A 1 -6.37 -24.81 -7.00
C MET A 1 -5.41 -23.63 -6.85
N LEU A 2 -5.91 -22.44 -6.47
CA LEU A 2 -5.08 -21.25 -6.17
C LEU A 2 -4.18 -21.40 -4.93
N GLU A 3 -4.63 -22.05 -3.85
CA GLU A 3 -3.83 -22.17 -2.60
C GLU A 3 -2.41 -22.72 -2.82
N ARG A 4 -2.27 -23.74 -3.69
CA ARG A 4 -0.96 -24.34 -3.97
C ARG A 4 -0.05 -23.39 -4.76
N GLU A 5 -0.62 -22.57 -5.62
CA GLU A 5 0.10 -21.55 -6.39
C GLU A 5 0.50 -20.37 -5.49
N THR A 6 -0.38 -19.95 -4.58
CA THR A 6 -0.11 -18.96 -3.53
C THR A 6 1.07 -19.39 -2.65
N GLU A 7 1.12 -20.65 -2.19
CA GLU A 7 2.26 -21.16 -1.42
C GLU A 7 3.57 -21.16 -2.22
N LEU A 8 3.53 -21.55 -3.50
CA LEU A 8 4.71 -21.51 -4.36
C LEU A 8 5.23 -20.08 -4.57
N ILE A 9 4.32 -19.12 -4.78
CA ILE A 9 4.69 -17.70 -4.91
C ILE A 9 5.34 -17.19 -3.61
N LYS A 10 4.78 -17.53 -2.45
CA LYS A 10 5.37 -17.17 -1.15
C LYS A 10 6.79 -17.73 -1.03
N GLN A 11 7.00 -19.01 -1.33
CA GLN A 11 8.32 -19.64 -1.26
C GLN A 11 9.33 -18.96 -2.19
N ILE A 12 8.96 -18.71 -3.45
CA ILE A 12 9.83 -18.02 -4.42
C ILE A 12 10.23 -16.64 -3.91
N ILE A 13 9.27 -15.86 -3.38
CA ILE A 13 9.57 -14.54 -2.81
C ILE A 13 10.54 -14.66 -1.65
N ILE A 14 10.27 -15.57 -0.70
CA ILE A 14 11.10 -15.76 0.50
C ILE A 14 12.52 -16.16 0.13
N GLU A 15 12.69 -17.13 -0.77
CA GLU A 15 14.00 -17.60 -1.22
C GLU A 15 14.77 -16.50 -1.96
N SER A 16 14.08 -15.68 -2.75
CA SER A 16 14.69 -14.60 -3.53
C SER A 16 15.04 -13.36 -2.69
N THR A 17 14.60 -13.27 -1.43
CA THR A 17 14.78 -12.10 -0.57
C THR A 17 15.51 -12.42 0.73
N ILE A 18 14.81 -12.93 1.73
CA ILE A 18 15.34 -13.16 3.08
C ILE A 18 16.06 -14.51 3.18
N GLY A 19 15.65 -15.50 2.37
CA GLY A 19 16.17 -16.86 2.41
C GLY A 19 16.13 -17.43 3.83
N GLY A 20 17.31 -17.80 4.35
CA GLY A 20 17.51 -18.28 5.73
C GLY A 20 17.92 -17.22 6.74
N ARG A 21 17.91 -15.91 6.39
CA ARG A 21 18.32 -14.84 7.31
C ARG A 21 17.25 -14.53 8.38
N GLU A 22 17.70 -13.99 9.51
CA GLU A 22 16.83 -13.59 10.62
C GLU A 22 16.22 -12.19 10.46
N ALA A 23 16.78 -11.36 9.58
CA ALA A 23 16.26 -10.03 9.28
C ALA A 23 16.60 -9.59 7.86
N ILE A 24 15.84 -8.65 7.33
CA ILE A 24 16.05 -8.07 6.00
C ILE A 24 15.67 -6.59 5.99
N ARG A 25 16.46 -5.76 5.30
CA ARG A 25 16.08 -4.36 5.05
C ARG A 25 15.11 -4.26 3.88
N VAL A 26 14.16 -3.34 3.97
CA VAL A 26 13.17 -3.12 2.90
C VAL A 26 13.84 -2.72 1.58
N ASN A 27 14.95 -1.97 1.60
CA ASN A 27 15.71 -1.64 0.39
C ASN A 27 16.26 -2.89 -0.33
N GLU A 28 16.64 -3.94 0.40
CA GLU A 28 17.07 -5.22 -0.17
C GLU A 28 15.90 -5.94 -0.84
N VAL A 29 14.69 -5.87 -0.26
CA VAL A 29 13.46 -6.41 -0.86
C VAL A 29 13.10 -5.67 -2.15
N ILE A 30 13.23 -4.34 -2.16
CA ILE A 30 12.97 -3.51 -3.35
C ILE A 30 13.98 -3.82 -4.46
N ALA A 31 15.24 -4.09 -4.11
CA ALA A 31 16.30 -4.45 -5.05
C ALA A 31 16.18 -5.89 -5.59
N ALA A 32 15.52 -6.79 -4.86
CA ALA A 32 15.38 -8.20 -5.25
C ALA A 32 14.58 -8.39 -6.56
N ASP A 33 14.79 -9.50 -7.26
CA ASP A 33 14.06 -9.82 -8.49
C ASP A 33 12.70 -10.46 -8.19
N ILE A 34 11.79 -9.65 -7.67
CA ILE A 34 10.41 -10.03 -7.32
C ILE A 34 9.40 -9.09 -8.01
N PRO A 35 8.12 -9.50 -8.16
CA PRO A 35 7.12 -8.68 -8.83
C PRO A 35 6.96 -7.29 -8.21
N ARG A 36 6.75 -6.27 -9.06
CA ARG A 36 6.61 -4.87 -8.62
C ARG A 36 5.45 -4.67 -7.63
N GLY A 37 4.34 -5.37 -7.80
CA GLY A 37 3.20 -5.36 -6.86
C GLY A 37 3.61 -5.76 -5.45
N VAL A 38 4.46 -6.78 -5.31
CA VAL A 38 4.98 -7.23 -4.02
C VAL A 38 5.84 -6.16 -3.37
N LYS A 39 6.77 -5.57 -4.13
CA LYS A 39 7.65 -4.50 -3.66
C LYS A 39 6.87 -3.29 -3.16
N SER A 40 5.91 -2.83 -3.98
CA SER A 40 5.09 -1.67 -3.65
C SER A 40 4.25 -1.94 -2.41
N PHE A 41 3.62 -3.11 -2.30
CA PHE A 41 2.79 -3.44 -1.15
C PHE A 41 3.61 -3.51 0.15
N ILE A 42 4.75 -4.21 0.16
CA ILE A 42 5.61 -4.30 1.35
C ILE A 42 6.07 -2.91 1.81
N LEU A 43 6.56 -2.08 0.88
CA LEU A 43 6.97 -0.71 1.19
C LEU A 43 5.81 0.10 1.80
N SER A 44 4.59 -0.12 1.32
CA SER A 44 3.38 0.56 1.79
C SER A 44 2.98 0.16 3.19
N GLN A 45 3.04 -1.13 3.49
CA GLN A 45 2.71 -1.64 4.82
C GLN A 45 3.71 -1.13 5.86
N VAL A 46 5.00 -1.11 5.51
CA VAL A 46 6.03 -0.54 6.39
C VAL A 46 5.84 0.97 6.56
N ALA A 47 5.55 1.70 5.47
CA ALA A 47 5.27 3.13 5.57
C ALA A 47 4.03 3.43 6.44
N LYS A 48 2.99 2.59 6.35
CA LYS A 48 1.78 2.70 7.16
C LYS A 48 2.06 2.41 8.64
N LEU A 49 2.84 1.36 8.93
CA LEU A 49 3.29 1.04 10.29
C LEU A 49 4.00 2.24 10.92
N LEU A 50 4.97 2.81 10.20
CA LEU A 50 5.68 4.00 10.65
C LEU A 50 4.76 5.22 10.78
N GLU A 51 3.77 5.38 9.89
CA GLU A 51 2.77 6.45 10.00
C GLU A 51 1.95 6.31 11.30
N ASP A 52 1.51 5.10 11.62
CA ASP A 52 0.78 4.81 12.85
C ASP A 52 1.65 5.08 14.09
N ASP A 53 2.94 4.76 14.05
CA ASP A 53 3.90 5.10 15.10
C ASP A 53 4.08 6.63 15.25
N LEU A 54 4.22 7.36 14.14
CA LEU A 54 4.32 8.82 14.16
C LEU A 54 3.03 9.45 14.72
N ARG A 55 1.86 8.88 14.41
CA ARG A 55 0.56 9.33 14.94
C ARG A 55 0.43 9.12 16.44
N GLN A 56 1.11 8.12 17.01
CA GLN A 56 1.13 7.85 18.45
C GLN A 56 2.22 8.66 19.19
N SER A 57 3.15 9.30 18.48
CA SER A 57 4.23 10.08 19.07
C SER A 57 3.73 11.35 19.79
N ALA A 58 4.08 11.48 21.07
CA ALA A 58 3.66 12.59 21.92
C ALA A 58 4.14 13.97 21.44
N ARG A 59 5.28 14.03 20.74
CA ARG A 59 5.84 15.30 20.22
C ARG A 59 5.33 15.62 18.82
N LEU A 60 5.18 14.61 17.97
CA LEU A 60 4.79 14.81 16.57
C LEU A 60 3.30 15.08 16.40
N THR A 61 2.48 14.68 17.38
CA THR A 61 1.07 15.06 17.46
C THR A 61 0.85 16.55 17.71
N GLN A 62 1.86 17.29 18.19
CA GLN A 62 1.78 18.73 18.41
C GLN A 62 2.02 19.56 17.14
N ILE A 63 2.48 18.93 16.05
CA ILE A 63 2.69 19.59 14.76
C ILE A 63 1.33 19.83 14.11
N THR A 64 1.08 21.06 13.63
CA THR A 64 -0.12 21.37 12.85
C THR A 64 -0.19 20.51 11.59
N LYS A 65 -1.12 19.56 11.58
CA LYS A 65 -1.39 18.67 10.45
C LYS A 65 -2.31 19.36 9.43
N GLY A 66 -2.28 18.92 8.19
CA GLY A 66 -3.23 19.35 7.14
C GLY A 66 -2.80 20.57 6.31
N ILE A 67 -1.59 21.12 6.52
CA ILE A 67 -0.98 22.06 5.58
C ILE A 67 -0.22 21.26 4.51
N SER A 68 -0.33 21.64 3.24
CA SER A 68 0.22 20.84 2.11
C SER A 68 1.72 20.55 2.25
N SER A 69 2.49 21.48 2.82
CA SER A 69 3.93 21.34 3.05
C SER A 69 4.26 20.30 4.11
N THR A 70 3.56 20.31 5.26
CA THR A 70 3.77 19.31 6.32
C THR A 70 3.40 17.91 5.87
N VAL A 71 2.30 17.77 5.13
CA VAL A 71 1.85 16.48 4.59
C VAL A 71 2.86 15.91 3.59
N THR A 72 3.44 16.76 2.73
CA THR A 72 4.46 16.32 1.77
C THR A 72 5.76 15.91 2.46
N ALA A 73 6.20 16.69 3.46
CA ALA A 73 7.42 16.40 4.22
C ALA A 73 7.29 15.11 5.03
N GLU A 74 6.16 14.92 5.74
CA GLU A 74 5.87 13.71 6.52
C GLU A 74 5.96 12.46 5.65
N ARG A 75 5.40 12.51 4.44
CA ARG A 75 5.47 11.36 3.53
C ARG A 75 6.85 11.09 2.97
N SER A 76 7.57 12.12 2.58
CA SER A 76 8.94 11.95 2.09
C SER A 76 9.81 11.33 3.17
N LEU A 77 9.62 11.75 4.43
CA LEU A 77 10.26 11.17 5.59
C LEU A 77 9.86 9.70 5.75
N LEU A 78 8.55 9.41 5.86
CA LEU A 78 8.02 8.05 6.03
C LEU A 78 8.51 7.08 4.96
N ARG A 79 8.50 7.50 3.69
CA ARG A 79 8.98 6.67 2.58
C ARG A 79 10.48 6.38 2.70
N SER A 80 11.28 7.37 3.10
CA SER A 80 12.72 7.21 3.29
C SER A 80 13.05 6.31 4.49
N LEU A 81 12.28 6.45 5.58
CA LEU A 81 12.40 5.57 6.74
C LEU A 81 11.96 4.14 6.40
N ALA A 82 10.86 3.99 5.66
CA ALA A 82 10.33 2.69 5.27
C ALA A 82 11.32 1.91 4.40
N THR A 83 12.07 2.58 3.51
CA THR A 83 13.10 1.91 2.70
C THR A 83 14.28 1.40 3.53
N GLU A 84 14.63 2.09 4.61
CA GLU A 84 15.75 1.71 5.48
C GLU A 84 15.32 0.85 6.69
N TYR A 85 14.02 0.58 6.82
CA TYR A 85 13.48 -0.23 7.90
C TYR A 85 14.01 -1.67 7.82
N VAL A 86 14.37 -2.21 8.99
CA VAL A 86 14.80 -3.61 9.14
C VAL A 86 13.62 -4.40 9.66
N LEU A 87 13.17 -5.38 8.88
CA LEU A 87 12.13 -6.32 9.29
C LEU A 87 12.78 -7.54 9.92
N GLU A 88 12.25 -7.97 11.07
CA GLU A 88 12.55 -9.30 11.58
C GLU A 88 11.93 -10.37 10.68
N ARG A 89 12.48 -11.58 10.71
CA ARG A 89 12.02 -12.69 9.86
C ARG A 89 10.54 -12.96 10.03
N SER A 90 10.04 -13.04 11.26
CA SER A 90 8.63 -13.30 11.56
C SER A 90 7.71 -12.23 10.94
N GLU A 91 8.08 -10.96 11.08
CA GLU A 91 7.37 -9.81 10.51
C GLU A 91 7.38 -9.86 8.99
N TYR A 92 8.54 -10.14 8.40
CA TYR A 92 8.69 -10.22 6.94
C TYR A 92 7.87 -11.37 6.35
N LEU A 93 7.90 -12.56 6.95
CA LEU A 93 7.13 -13.71 6.47
C LEU A 93 5.62 -13.43 6.51
N LYS A 94 5.15 -12.79 7.59
CA LYS A 94 3.76 -12.36 7.70
C LYS A 94 3.41 -11.32 6.62
N LEU A 95 4.28 -10.34 6.39
CA LEU A 95 4.09 -9.35 5.33
C LEU A 95 4.02 -10.00 3.95
N VAL A 96 4.86 -10.99 3.65
CA VAL A 96 4.81 -11.73 2.39
C VAL A 96 3.48 -12.47 2.25
N GLU A 97 3.01 -13.12 3.31
CA GLU A 97 1.70 -13.78 3.33
C GLU A 97 0.56 -12.79 3.04
N ASP A 98 0.51 -11.68 3.78
CA ASP A 98 -0.48 -10.60 3.59
C ASP A 98 -0.41 -10.03 2.16
N THR A 99 0.81 -9.88 1.62
CA THR A 99 1.04 -9.38 0.26
C THR A 99 0.50 -10.32 -0.79
N VAL A 100 0.81 -11.61 -0.70
CA VAL A 100 0.36 -12.59 -1.70
C VAL A 100 -1.16 -12.74 -1.64
N HIS A 101 -1.76 -12.75 -0.44
CA HIS A 101 -3.21 -12.74 -0.29
C HIS A 101 -3.85 -11.46 -0.85
N PHE A 102 -3.23 -10.30 -0.63
CA PHE A 102 -3.70 -9.06 -1.23
C PHE A 102 -3.66 -9.14 -2.75
N LEU A 103 -2.55 -9.59 -3.34
CA LEU A 103 -2.39 -9.71 -4.79
C LEU A 103 -3.37 -10.72 -5.39
N GLU A 104 -3.55 -11.88 -4.77
CA GLU A 104 -4.53 -12.88 -5.19
C GLU A 104 -5.95 -12.29 -5.19
N ASN A 105 -6.34 -11.63 -4.11
CA ASN A 105 -7.64 -10.96 -4.00
C ASN A 105 -7.76 -9.82 -5.00
N TYR A 106 -6.68 -9.10 -5.28
CA TYR A 106 -6.67 -8.00 -6.22
C TYR A 106 -6.87 -8.50 -7.65
N LEU A 107 -6.26 -9.62 -8.02
CA LEU A 107 -6.44 -10.26 -9.32
C LEU A 107 -7.84 -10.88 -9.48
N CYS A 108 -8.35 -11.54 -8.44
CA CYS A 108 -9.63 -12.23 -8.50
C CYS A 108 -10.85 -11.31 -8.31
N ARG A 109 -10.73 -10.30 -7.44
CA ARG A 109 -11.82 -9.40 -7.02
C ARG A 109 -11.35 -7.94 -6.93
N PRO A 110 -10.83 -7.35 -8.02
CA PRO A 110 -10.15 -6.05 -7.99
C PRO A 110 -11.00 -4.92 -7.40
N GLN A 111 -12.29 -4.85 -7.76
CA GLN A 111 -13.18 -3.80 -7.26
C GLN A 111 -13.38 -3.87 -5.74
N TRP A 112 -13.61 -5.08 -5.21
CA TRP A 112 -13.79 -5.30 -3.77
C TRP A 112 -12.49 -4.99 -3.02
N THR A 113 -11.36 -5.50 -3.52
CA THR A 113 -10.04 -5.30 -2.92
C THR A 113 -9.64 -3.83 -2.91
N LEU A 114 -9.84 -3.09 -4.00
CA LEU A 114 -9.59 -1.64 -4.04
C LEU A 114 -10.50 -0.87 -3.09
N THR A 115 -11.76 -1.28 -3.00
CA THR A 115 -12.72 -0.64 -2.10
C THR A 115 -12.24 -0.78 -0.65
N GLN A 116 -11.88 -1.99 -0.22
CA GLN A 116 -11.36 -2.23 1.13
C GLN A 116 -10.03 -1.52 1.37
N PHE A 117 -9.13 -1.53 0.38
CA PHE A 117 -7.80 -0.93 0.49
C PHE A 117 -7.83 0.61 0.56
N LEU A 118 -8.67 1.24 -0.27
CA LEU A 118 -8.76 2.70 -0.32
C LEU A 118 -9.49 3.22 0.92
N PHE A 119 -10.68 2.70 1.18
CA PHE A 119 -11.57 3.24 2.20
C PHE A 119 -11.25 2.73 3.60
N GLU A 120 -10.74 1.49 3.74
CA GLU A 120 -10.55 0.84 5.05
C GLU A 120 -11.81 0.96 5.92
N GLN A 121 -11.81 1.85 6.93
CA GLN A 121 -12.96 2.14 7.80
C GLN A 121 -13.64 3.49 7.50
N GLN A 122 -13.14 4.25 6.53
CA GLN A 122 -13.62 5.57 6.16
C GLN A 122 -14.77 5.47 5.13
N GLN A 123 -15.70 6.41 5.18
CA GLN A 123 -16.81 6.51 4.22
C GLN A 123 -16.50 7.47 3.05
N GLU A 124 -15.43 8.25 3.18
CA GLU A 124 -15.02 9.28 2.23
C GLU A 124 -13.49 9.36 2.22
N ILE A 125 -12.92 9.52 1.03
CA ILE A 125 -11.48 9.64 0.83
C ILE A 125 -11.20 10.79 -0.13
N SER A 126 -10.13 11.56 0.12
CA SER A 126 -9.74 12.66 -0.76
C SER A 126 -9.09 12.15 -2.05
N LEU A 127 -9.18 12.92 -3.15
CA LEU A 127 -8.46 12.62 -4.40
C LEU A 127 -6.97 12.46 -4.16
N HIS A 128 -6.42 13.30 -3.29
CA HIS A 128 -5.01 13.28 -2.94
C HIS A 128 -4.61 11.96 -2.25
N GLU A 129 -5.37 11.50 -1.26
CA GLU A 129 -5.14 10.19 -0.61
C GLU A 129 -5.32 9.02 -1.58
N ILE A 130 -6.31 9.10 -2.48
CA ILE A 130 -6.50 8.09 -3.52
C ILE A 130 -5.25 7.96 -4.40
N VAL A 131 -4.74 9.07 -4.91
CA VAL A 131 -3.54 9.08 -5.77
C VAL A 131 -2.37 8.44 -5.05
N GLN A 132 -2.16 8.76 -3.77
CA GLN A 132 -1.08 8.15 -2.98
C GLN A 132 -1.26 6.66 -2.76
N LYS A 133 -2.45 6.23 -2.34
CA LYS A 133 -2.72 4.81 -2.15
C LYS A 133 -2.57 4.04 -3.47
N PHE A 134 -2.89 4.66 -4.60
CA PHE A 134 -2.68 4.04 -5.91
C PHE A 134 -1.22 3.98 -6.38
N GLU A 135 -0.31 4.86 -5.94
CA GLU A 135 1.13 4.71 -6.23
C GLU A 135 1.68 3.36 -5.76
N LEU A 136 1.01 2.79 -4.76
CA LEU A 136 1.36 1.57 -4.07
C LEU A 136 0.73 0.32 -4.70
N VAL A 137 -0.22 0.50 -5.62
CA VAL A 137 -0.94 -0.58 -6.30
C VAL A 137 -0.69 -0.46 -7.80
N VAL A 138 0.24 -1.27 -8.31
CA VAL A 138 0.81 -1.07 -9.65
C VAL A 138 0.18 -1.95 -10.73
N ASP A 139 -0.47 -3.05 -10.36
CA ASP A 139 -0.87 -4.08 -11.33
C ASP A 139 -2.11 -3.68 -12.16
N TYR A 140 -2.99 -2.80 -11.63
CA TYR A 140 -4.08 -2.18 -12.40
C TYR A 140 -4.04 -0.65 -12.33
N ALA A 141 -2.95 -0.06 -12.82
CA ALA A 141 -2.76 1.40 -12.92
C ALA A 141 -3.89 2.13 -13.67
N TYR A 142 -4.71 1.43 -14.47
CA TYR A 142 -5.86 2.03 -15.15
C TYR A 142 -6.94 2.51 -14.17
N TYR A 143 -7.11 1.87 -13.00
CA TYR A 143 -8.08 2.32 -12.00
C TYR A 143 -7.72 3.71 -11.48
N THR A 144 -6.44 3.95 -11.22
CA THR A 144 -5.92 5.26 -10.83
C THR A 144 -6.28 6.31 -11.87
N ALA A 145 -5.97 6.06 -13.14
CA ALA A 145 -6.25 6.98 -14.23
C ALA A 145 -7.76 7.24 -14.39
N LEU A 146 -8.59 6.20 -14.25
CA LEU A 146 -10.05 6.31 -14.32
C LEU A 146 -10.60 7.20 -13.20
N VAL A 147 -10.19 6.92 -11.96
CA VAL A 147 -10.65 7.64 -10.77
C VAL A 147 -10.21 9.10 -10.81
N GLU A 148 -8.93 9.36 -11.11
CA GLU A 148 -8.40 10.72 -11.25
C GLU A 148 -9.14 11.49 -12.34
N ARG A 149 -9.30 10.90 -13.53
CA ARG A 149 -9.98 11.56 -14.65
C ARG A 149 -11.43 11.86 -14.32
N TYR A 150 -12.12 10.94 -13.64
CA TYR A 150 -13.52 11.10 -13.26
C TYR A 150 -13.69 12.21 -12.21
N MET A 151 -12.87 12.20 -11.15
CA MET A 151 -12.92 13.21 -10.10
C MET A 151 -12.56 14.60 -10.62
N ARG A 152 -11.52 14.73 -11.46
CA ARG A 152 -11.17 16.02 -12.10
C ARG A 152 -12.30 16.53 -12.99
N ARG A 153 -12.93 15.67 -13.80
CA ARG A 153 -14.09 16.05 -14.65
C ARG A 153 -15.28 16.56 -13.83
N LYS A 154 -15.46 16.04 -12.61
CA LYS A 154 -16.53 16.43 -11.69
C LYS A 154 -16.14 17.55 -10.72
N ALA A 155 -14.90 18.05 -10.78
CA ALA A 155 -14.32 18.99 -9.82
C ALA A 155 -14.46 18.52 -8.36
N TRP A 156 -14.34 17.20 -8.12
CA TRP A 156 -14.42 16.61 -6.79
C TRP A 156 -13.04 16.60 -6.12
N SER A 157 -12.97 17.13 -4.89
CA SER A 157 -11.80 17.01 -4.01
C SER A 157 -11.79 15.70 -3.20
N SER A 158 -12.95 15.06 -3.05
CA SER A 158 -13.16 13.80 -2.31
C SER A 158 -14.27 12.97 -2.97
N ILE A 159 -14.29 11.66 -2.67
CA ILE A 159 -15.29 10.73 -3.17
C ILE A 159 -15.77 9.83 -2.03
N ARG A 160 -17.08 9.60 -1.97
CA ARG A 160 -17.69 8.67 -1.01
C ARG A 160 -17.61 7.23 -1.49
N LEU A 161 -17.63 6.29 -0.55
CA LEU A 161 -17.57 4.86 -0.80
C LEU A 161 -18.56 4.39 -1.88
N GLU A 162 -19.83 4.78 -1.73
CA GLU A 162 -20.88 4.41 -2.69
C GLU A 162 -20.65 4.97 -4.10
N GLN A 163 -20.07 6.17 -4.19
CA GLN A 163 -19.76 6.82 -5.47
C GLN A 163 -18.59 6.10 -6.15
N PHE A 164 -17.59 5.69 -5.37
CA PHE A 164 -16.46 4.91 -5.87
C PHE A 164 -16.91 3.53 -6.35
N GLN A 165 -17.72 2.81 -5.58
CA GLN A 165 -18.27 1.50 -5.97
C GLN A 165 -19.04 1.59 -7.30
N LYS A 166 -19.85 2.63 -7.49
CA LYS A 166 -20.56 2.89 -8.75
C LYS A 166 -19.63 3.24 -9.91
N LEU A 167 -18.47 3.82 -9.64
CA LEU A 167 -17.48 4.16 -10.65
C LEU A 167 -16.73 2.93 -11.14
N VAL A 168 -16.31 2.04 -10.23
CA VAL A 168 -15.51 0.85 -10.59
C VAL A 168 -16.35 -0.32 -11.10
N ALA A 169 -17.66 -0.35 -10.80
CA ALA A 169 -18.59 -1.35 -11.30
C ALA A 169 -19.04 -1.15 -12.77
N ARG A 170 -18.58 -0.08 -13.42
CA ARG A 170 -18.86 0.26 -14.83
C ARG A 170 -17.69 -0.11 -15.72
#